data_AF-A0A7Y7N8Q4-F1
#
_entry.id   AF-A0A7Y7N8Q4-F1
#
_cell.length_a   1.000
_cell.length_b   1.000
_cell.length_c   1.000
_cell.angle_alpha   90.00
_cell.angle_beta   90.00
_cell.angle_gamma   90.00
#
_symmetry.space_group_name_H-M   'P 1'
#
loop_
_entity.id
_entity.type
_entity.pdbx_description
1 polymer ?
#
loop_
_entity_poly.entity_id
_entity_poly.type
_entity_poly.pdbx_seq_one_letter_code
_entity_poly.pdbx_strand_id
1 'polypeptide(L)'
;MKIMSTAGSLFLVLVLTLLTGCGGGSGFKTTALSAENINLIFVVTPDLAYQAAGDVDPNTANLTGQGLQRSLMMATYLKQQVLGSKNVTAIYTLAPMTHLQTANKYPDMTAIGYIQQFALLNQYTLPVDTAGTTTYTANSFPLNAAYSGSVPDGVIAPAAYCPNCAGLDFNNTGSNNDTLVTGIINNKTPGYYVFSAPWETISALLASINSHYGYNLNLPSTYGGPNQVYAISIPASGSASLVTYNSNLNPTATYPVLPAPVASNACTHSQQSYFSTSRIGGVGGSTIPANINTNQRIYIVRHAEAHPDTNSGFENGNFVGAGQWRALDLHNALRGKISPNVVYSIDPSQWFHIGANNFSYVRPSLTVLPYAIANNLPYYLVSSFQLGDANEPQLASNYFFTGGTFSNQTVLLAWESTRIKPLINALLNSYGGNNLPLLPTAWPPTDYDTIWTVTLDAQGNLTVDNDQCEGIDTTKLPATVPLF
;
A
#
# COMPACT_ATOMS: atom_id res chain seq x y z
N MET A 1 13.04 -89.86 28.03
CA MET A 1 12.37 -89.61 29.31
C MET A 1 11.46 -88.41 29.10
N LYS A 2 10.14 -88.60 29.28
CA LYS A 2 9.07 -87.60 29.04
C LYS A 2 9.16 -86.43 30.02
N ILE A 3 8.63 -85.27 29.61
CA ILE A 3 7.68 -84.33 30.27
C ILE A 3 7.64 -83.09 29.33
N MET A 4 6.66 -82.87 28.45
CA MET A 4 5.28 -82.33 28.60
C MET A 4 5.14 -80.94 29.29
N SER A 5 4.34 -80.08 28.62
CA SER A 5 3.54 -78.95 29.15
C SER A 5 4.28 -77.61 29.31
N THR A 6 3.80 -76.40 28.95
CA THR A 6 2.53 -75.87 28.38
C THR A 6 2.74 -74.38 28.05
N ALA A 7 2.13 -73.92 26.95
CA ALA A 7 1.34 -72.68 26.75
C ALA A 7 1.65 -71.39 27.54
N GLY A 8 1.67 -70.25 26.82
CA GLY A 8 1.37 -68.94 27.40
C GLY A 8 1.90 -67.74 26.61
N SER A 9 1.05 -67.16 25.78
CA SER A 9 1.21 -65.87 25.09
C SER A 9 1.38 -64.72 26.09
N LEU A 10 2.30 -63.77 25.85
CA LEU A 10 2.00 -62.33 25.97
C LEU A 10 3.10 -61.46 25.34
N PHE A 11 2.66 -60.59 24.43
CA PHE A 11 3.35 -59.42 23.92
C PHE A 11 3.92 -58.54 25.04
N LEU A 12 5.18 -58.13 24.93
CA LEU A 12 5.61 -56.81 25.43
C LEU A 12 6.85 -56.33 24.66
N VAL A 13 6.61 -55.44 23.70
CA VAL A 13 7.64 -54.59 23.10
C VAL A 13 7.82 -53.41 24.04
N LEU A 14 8.95 -53.35 24.75
CA LEU A 14 9.37 -52.16 25.49
C LEU A 14 10.63 -51.60 24.82
N VAL A 15 10.44 -50.52 24.06
CA VAL A 15 11.49 -49.75 23.40
C VAL A 15 12.29 -49.00 24.45
N LEU A 16 13.60 -49.26 24.49
CA LEU A 16 14.59 -48.40 25.14
C LEU A 16 14.64 -47.04 24.42
N THR A 17 14.26 -45.97 25.10
CA THR A 17 14.67 -44.61 24.73
C THR A 17 15.71 -44.10 25.72
N LEU A 18 16.95 -44.04 25.23
CA LEU A 18 18.06 -43.38 25.89
C LEU A 18 17.84 -41.86 25.85
N LEU A 19 17.89 -41.26 27.03
CA LEU A 19 18.14 -39.84 27.25
C LEU A 19 19.57 -39.52 26.80
N THR A 20 19.73 -38.61 25.83
CA THR A 20 20.76 -37.55 25.74
C THR A 20 20.65 -36.85 24.39
N GLY A 21 20.55 -35.51 24.39
CA GLY A 21 20.64 -34.71 23.16
C GLY A 21 20.30 -33.23 23.38
N CYS A 22 21.20 -32.48 24.02
CA CYS A 22 21.29 -31.03 23.84
C CYS A 22 21.61 -30.71 22.38
N GLY A 23 20.91 -29.74 21.80
CA GLY A 23 21.19 -29.22 20.47
C GLY A 23 20.08 -28.28 20.02
N GLY A 24 20.23 -26.98 20.28
CA GLY A 24 19.36 -25.94 19.75
C GLY A 24 19.47 -25.91 18.23
N GLY A 25 18.58 -26.62 17.55
CA GLY A 25 18.36 -26.47 16.13
C GLY A 25 17.48 -25.25 15.90
N SER A 26 17.99 -24.27 15.15
CA SER A 26 17.22 -23.22 14.49
C SER A 26 16.26 -23.84 13.47
N GLY A 27 15.21 -24.51 13.97
CA GLY A 27 14.14 -25.06 13.15
C GLY A 27 13.10 -23.99 12.87
N PHE A 28 12.72 -23.83 11.60
CA PHE A 28 11.60 -22.97 11.23
C PHE A 28 10.31 -23.47 11.88
N LYS A 29 9.54 -22.56 12.47
CA LYS A 29 8.28 -22.92 13.13
C LYS A 29 7.17 -23.05 12.08
N THR A 30 6.37 -24.11 12.17
CA THR A 30 5.19 -24.35 11.32
C THR A 30 3.88 -24.03 12.05
N THR A 31 3.95 -23.65 13.32
CA THR A 31 2.76 -23.36 14.16
C THR A 31 2.51 -21.86 14.25
N ALA A 32 1.24 -21.49 14.13
CA ALA A 32 0.76 -20.11 14.31
C ALA A 32 1.09 -19.55 15.70
N LEU A 33 1.22 -18.22 15.78
CA LEU A 33 1.42 -17.49 17.01
C LEU A 33 0.13 -17.44 17.85
N SER A 34 0.26 -17.50 19.17
CA SER A 34 -0.88 -17.35 20.09
C SER A 34 -1.39 -15.90 20.10
N ALA A 35 -2.71 -15.71 20.01
CA ALA A 35 -3.34 -14.39 20.14
C ALA A 35 -3.28 -13.85 21.57
N GLU A 36 -3.01 -14.73 22.55
CA GLU A 36 -2.85 -14.36 23.96
C GLU A 36 -1.50 -13.71 24.26
N ASN A 37 -0.60 -13.68 23.28
CA ASN A 37 0.70 -13.02 23.37
C ASN A 37 0.66 -11.66 22.67
N ILE A 38 1.56 -10.76 23.06
CA ILE A 38 1.92 -9.61 22.23
C ILE A 38 2.87 -10.14 21.15
N ASN A 39 2.46 -10.11 19.89
CA ASN A 39 3.28 -10.57 18.78
C ASN A 39 3.70 -9.38 17.94
N LEU A 40 5.00 -9.08 17.93
CA LEU A 40 5.61 -8.13 16.99
C LEU A 40 6.13 -8.94 15.81
N ILE A 41 5.50 -8.80 14.65
CA ILE A 41 5.75 -9.61 13.46
C ILE A 41 6.41 -8.71 12.41
N PHE A 42 7.60 -9.09 11.97
CA PHE A 42 8.47 -8.31 11.09
C PHE A 42 8.53 -8.99 9.71
N VAL A 43 7.88 -8.37 8.74
CA VAL A 43 7.88 -8.76 7.34
C VAL A 43 8.97 -7.97 6.63
N VAL A 44 10.05 -8.65 6.25
CA VAL A 44 11.18 -8.01 5.57
C VAL A 44 10.82 -7.82 4.10
N THR A 45 10.72 -6.57 3.67
CA THR A 45 10.36 -6.24 2.28
C THR A 45 11.60 -6.00 1.44
N PRO A 46 11.59 -6.39 0.15
CA PRO A 46 12.77 -6.23 -0.68
C PRO A 46 12.97 -4.78 -1.12
N ASP A 47 14.21 -4.40 -1.34
CA ASP A 47 14.60 -3.11 -1.92
C ASP A 47 15.85 -3.29 -2.82
N LEU A 48 16.50 -2.20 -3.24
CA LEU A 48 17.70 -2.30 -4.08
C LEU A 48 18.90 -2.92 -3.35
N ALA A 49 18.95 -2.85 -2.02
CA ALA A 49 20.06 -3.36 -1.22
C ALA A 49 19.87 -4.84 -0.84
N TYR A 50 18.64 -5.22 -0.51
CA TYR A 50 18.27 -6.53 0.04
C TYR A 50 17.04 -7.09 -0.67
N GLN A 51 17.27 -8.00 -1.62
CA GLN A 51 16.20 -8.67 -2.37
C GLN A 51 16.63 -10.08 -2.80
N ALA A 52 15.68 -10.95 -3.17
CA ALA A 52 16.01 -12.09 -4.02
C ALA A 52 16.00 -11.67 -5.48
N ALA A 53 16.94 -12.20 -6.26
CA ALA A 53 17.08 -11.89 -7.67
C ALA A 53 15.74 -11.89 -8.41
N GLY A 54 15.46 -10.76 -9.05
CA GLY A 54 14.25 -10.57 -9.85
C GLY A 54 13.06 -10.02 -9.08
N ASP A 55 13.11 -9.81 -7.76
CA ASP A 55 11.97 -9.25 -7.01
C ASP A 55 11.85 -7.73 -7.19
N VAL A 56 12.96 -7.01 -7.40
CA VAL A 56 13.00 -5.55 -7.57
C VAL A 56 13.64 -5.18 -8.90
N ASP A 57 13.03 -4.24 -9.63
CA ASP A 57 13.61 -3.68 -10.85
C ASP A 57 14.65 -2.59 -10.48
N PRO A 58 15.91 -2.70 -10.91
CA PRO A 58 16.96 -1.76 -10.54
C PRO A 58 16.78 -0.35 -11.15
N ASN A 59 16.03 -0.22 -12.24
CA ASN A 59 15.82 1.06 -12.91
C ASN A 59 14.71 1.87 -12.27
N THR A 60 13.68 1.22 -11.72
CA THR A 60 12.52 1.90 -11.13
C THR A 60 12.44 1.77 -9.60
N ALA A 61 13.24 0.87 -9.01
CA ALA A 61 13.22 0.50 -7.60
C ALA A 61 11.85 -0.02 -7.09
N ASN A 62 10.91 -0.29 -8.01
CA ASN A 62 9.66 -0.96 -7.70
C ASN A 62 9.87 -2.47 -7.65
N LEU A 63 8.90 -3.16 -7.05
CA LEU A 63 8.76 -4.60 -7.29
C LEU A 63 8.65 -4.89 -8.79
N THR A 64 9.14 -6.05 -9.22
CA THR A 64 8.79 -6.62 -10.52
C THR A 64 7.47 -7.41 -10.43
N GLY A 65 7.02 -8.00 -11.53
CA GLY A 65 5.95 -9.01 -11.50
C GLY A 65 6.22 -10.16 -10.53
N GLN A 66 7.47 -10.63 -10.45
CA GLN A 66 7.91 -11.66 -9.50
C GLN A 66 7.75 -11.20 -8.05
N GLY A 67 8.24 -9.99 -7.75
CA GLY A 67 8.20 -9.43 -6.41
C GLY A 67 6.76 -9.16 -5.95
N LEU A 68 5.91 -8.67 -6.85
CA LEU A 68 4.47 -8.51 -6.60
C LEU A 68 3.79 -9.87 -6.38
N GLN A 69 4.12 -10.90 -7.16
CA GLN A 69 3.57 -12.23 -6.94
C GLN A 69 4.00 -12.81 -5.59
N ARG A 70 5.27 -12.59 -5.18
CA ARG A 70 5.75 -12.96 -3.85
C ARG A 70 4.92 -12.29 -2.76
N SER A 71 4.64 -10.99 -2.89
CA SER A 71 3.91 -10.25 -1.88
C SER A 71 2.47 -10.75 -1.71
N LEU A 72 1.81 -11.07 -2.83
CA LEU A 72 0.46 -11.63 -2.84
C LEU A 72 0.40 -12.99 -2.14
N MET A 73 1.36 -13.88 -2.42
CA MET A 73 1.45 -15.20 -1.78
C MET A 73 1.89 -15.09 -0.30
N MET A 74 2.77 -14.14 0.02
CA MET A 74 3.21 -13.87 1.40
C MET A 74 2.03 -13.44 2.26
N ALA A 75 1.10 -12.65 1.73
CA ALA A 75 -0.11 -12.27 2.45
C ALA A 75 -0.95 -13.49 2.87
N THR A 76 -1.16 -14.45 1.97
CA THR A 76 -1.85 -15.71 2.28
C THR A 76 -1.09 -16.49 3.37
N TYR A 77 0.24 -16.58 3.24
CA TYR A 77 1.10 -17.25 4.22
C TYR A 77 1.02 -16.60 5.61
N LEU A 78 1.11 -15.27 5.70
CA LEU A 78 0.98 -14.52 6.95
C LEU A 78 -0.37 -14.78 7.61
N LYS A 79 -1.46 -14.65 6.84
CA LYS A 79 -2.82 -14.84 7.35
C LYS A 79 -3.02 -16.25 7.90
N GLN A 80 -2.63 -17.27 7.14
CA GLN A 80 -2.92 -18.67 7.49
C GLN A 80 -1.90 -19.27 8.46
N GLN A 81 -0.61 -19.13 8.16
CA GLN A 81 0.45 -19.87 8.86
C GLN A 81 1.00 -19.10 10.07
N VAL A 82 1.10 -17.76 9.99
CA VAL A 82 1.63 -16.96 11.09
C VAL A 82 0.54 -16.60 12.09
N LEU A 83 -0.61 -16.10 11.62
CA LEU A 83 -1.73 -15.68 12.47
C LEU A 83 -2.76 -16.77 12.77
N GLY A 84 -2.72 -17.91 12.07
CA GLY A 84 -3.74 -18.97 12.25
C GLY A 84 -5.15 -18.52 11.82
N SER A 85 -5.23 -17.77 10.72
CA SER A 85 -6.45 -17.17 10.15
C SER A 85 -7.13 -16.09 11.02
N LYS A 86 -6.51 -15.66 12.12
CA LYS A 86 -7.03 -14.57 12.96
C LYS A 86 -6.77 -13.19 12.34
N ASN A 87 -7.50 -12.17 12.79
CA ASN A 87 -7.29 -10.80 12.35
C ASN A 87 -6.06 -10.18 13.01
N VAL A 88 -5.37 -9.34 12.25
CA VAL A 88 -4.30 -8.47 12.73
C VAL A 88 -4.84 -7.40 13.69
N THR A 89 -3.99 -6.93 14.61
CA THR A 89 -4.30 -5.84 15.54
C THR A 89 -3.88 -4.48 14.97
N ALA A 90 -2.70 -4.40 14.36
CA ALA A 90 -2.23 -3.21 13.65
C ALA A 90 -1.21 -3.58 12.57
N ILE A 91 -1.15 -2.78 11.51
CA ILE A 91 -0.14 -2.90 10.45
C ILE A 91 0.60 -1.57 10.36
N TYR A 92 1.92 -1.61 10.50
CA TYR A 92 2.82 -0.47 10.35
C TYR A 92 3.71 -0.70 9.14
N THR A 93 3.80 0.29 8.28
CA THR A 93 4.65 0.24 7.08
C THR A 93 5.64 1.38 7.11
N LEU A 94 6.75 1.22 6.41
CA LEU A 94 7.65 2.33 6.12
C LEU A 94 6.88 3.48 5.46
N ALA A 95 7.10 4.71 5.92
CA ALA A 95 6.69 5.92 5.25
C ALA A 95 7.54 6.09 3.97
N PRO A 96 6.97 5.97 2.75
CA PRO A 96 7.76 5.73 1.53
C PRO A 96 8.81 6.79 1.21
N MET A 97 8.53 8.07 1.52
CA MET A 97 9.49 9.14 1.26
C MET A 97 10.70 9.12 2.21
N THR A 98 10.61 8.45 3.37
CA THR A 98 11.73 8.35 4.33
C THR A 98 12.89 7.51 3.82
N HIS A 99 12.63 6.69 2.79
CA HIS A 99 13.62 5.87 2.13
C HIS A 99 13.55 6.11 0.62
N LEU A 100 14.45 6.96 0.12
CA LEU A 100 14.58 7.20 -1.31
C LEU A 100 15.67 6.28 -1.88
N GLN A 101 15.28 5.46 -2.85
CA GLN A 101 16.16 4.46 -3.46
C GLN A 101 17.25 5.17 -4.30
N THR A 102 18.51 4.88 -3.97
CA THR A 102 19.60 5.87 -3.90
C THR A 102 20.06 6.51 -5.22
N ALA A 103 19.88 5.87 -6.38
CA ALA A 103 20.34 6.42 -7.65
C ALA A 103 19.34 7.39 -8.29
N ASN A 104 18.05 7.08 -8.20
CA ASN A 104 16.98 7.81 -8.89
C ASN A 104 16.00 8.50 -7.93
N LYS A 105 16.23 8.39 -6.61
CA LYS A 105 15.43 8.99 -5.55
C LYS A 105 13.94 8.62 -5.61
N TYR A 106 13.62 7.41 -6.07
CA TYR A 106 12.25 6.91 -6.03
C TYR A 106 11.84 6.59 -4.59
N PRO A 107 10.61 6.92 -4.18
CA PRO A 107 10.08 6.51 -2.88
C PRO A 107 10.01 4.99 -2.77
N ASP A 108 10.29 4.48 -1.58
CA ASP A 108 10.14 3.05 -1.27
C ASP A 108 8.66 2.69 -1.07
N MET A 109 7.98 2.44 -2.19
CA MET A 109 6.61 1.96 -2.22
C MET A 109 6.51 0.45 -1.93
N THR A 110 7.64 -0.26 -1.84
CA THR A 110 7.64 -1.70 -1.69
C THR A 110 7.11 -2.10 -0.32
N ALA A 111 7.52 -1.43 0.75
CA ALA A 111 7.07 -1.75 2.11
C ALA A 111 5.53 -1.77 2.24
N ILE A 112 4.87 -0.74 1.70
CA ILE A 112 3.42 -0.59 1.77
C ILE A 112 2.70 -1.48 0.74
N GLY A 113 3.23 -1.61 -0.47
CA GLY A 113 2.68 -2.49 -1.51
C GLY A 113 2.79 -3.97 -1.15
N TYR A 114 3.86 -4.38 -0.49
CA TYR A 114 4.14 -5.78 -0.17
C TYR A 114 3.17 -6.35 0.88
N ILE A 115 2.64 -5.48 1.76
CA ILE A 115 1.68 -5.87 2.81
C ILE A 115 0.23 -5.56 2.44
N GLN A 116 -0.03 -4.88 1.32
CA GLN A 116 -1.37 -4.43 0.96
C GLN A 116 -2.37 -5.58 0.87
N GLN A 117 -2.02 -6.67 0.17
CA GLN A 117 -2.88 -7.85 0.10
C GLN A 117 -3.19 -8.42 1.49
N PHE A 118 -2.21 -8.44 2.40
CA PHE A 118 -2.43 -8.92 3.77
C PHE A 118 -3.41 -8.01 4.52
N ALA A 119 -3.32 -6.70 4.35
CA ALA A 119 -4.28 -5.76 4.92
C ALA A 119 -5.71 -6.06 4.48
N LEU A 120 -5.92 -6.42 3.21
CA LEU A 120 -7.25 -6.74 2.69
C LEU A 120 -7.75 -8.13 3.12
N LEU A 121 -6.86 -9.08 3.39
CA LEU A 121 -7.21 -10.38 3.99
C LEU A 121 -7.62 -10.26 5.48
N ASN A 122 -7.45 -9.09 6.09
CA ASN A 122 -7.89 -8.80 7.44
C ASN A 122 -9.14 -7.92 7.46
N GLN A 123 -9.93 -8.06 8.52
CA GLN A 123 -11.15 -7.28 8.68
C GLN A 123 -10.95 -6.12 9.64
N TYR A 124 -11.56 -4.99 9.33
CA TYR A 124 -11.63 -3.82 10.19
C TYR A 124 -13.08 -3.38 10.35
N THR A 125 -13.42 -2.98 11.57
CA THR A 125 -14.77 -2.51 11.92
C THR A 125 -14.68 -1.06 12.36
N LEU A 126 -15.49 -0.20 11.74
CA LEU A 126 -15.59 1.21 12.12
C LEU A 126 -17.03 1.72 12.04
N PRO A 127 -17.37 2.81 12.74
CA PRO A 127 -18.69 3.43 12.63
C PRO A 127 -18.88 4.11 11.28
N VAL A 128 -20.04 3.89 10.65
CA VAL A 128 -20.41 4.45 9.32
C VAL A 128 -21.51 5.51 9.41
N ASP A 129 -21.93 5.87 10.61
CA ASP A 129 -22.81 7.01 10.88
C ASP A 129 -22.15 7.99 11.86
N THR A 130 -22.64 9.23 11.89
CA THR A 130 -22.11 10.29 12.76
C THR A 130 -22.38 10.04 14.24
N ALA A 131 -23.36 9.21 14.57
CA ALA A 131 -23.74 8.90 15.95
C ALA A 131 -22.87 7.78 16.56
N GLY A 132 -22.10 7.08 15.75
CA GLY A 132 -21.33 5.90 16.16
C GLY A 132 -22.18 4.65 16.37
N THR A 133 -23.46 4.66 16.00
CA THR A 133 -24.44 3.62 16.33
C THR A 133 -24.40 2.44 15.36
N THR A 134 -24.08 2.70 14.11
CA THR A 134 -23.98 1.70 13.06
C THR A 134 -22.52 1.49 12.71
N THR A 135 -22.05 0.25 12.81
CA THR A 135 -20.71 -0.14 12.40
C THR A 135 -20.75 -0.99 11.14
N TYR A 136 -19.71 -0.89 10.32
CA TYR A 136 -19.49 -1.77 9.18
C TYR A 136 -18.16 -2.50 9.32
N THR A 137 -18.16 -3.79 9.00
CA THR A 137 -16.96 -4.64 8.99
C THR A 137 -16.61 -4.99 7.56
N ALA A 138 -15.41 -4.63 7.10
CA ALA A 138 -14.97 -4.90 5.74
C ALA A 138 -13.61 -5.61 5.73
N ASN A 139 -13.36 -6.38 4.66
CA ASN A 139 -12.04 -6.85 4.26
C ASN A 139 -11.22 -5.69 3.70
N SER A 140 -10.73 -4.86 4.62
CA SER A 140 -9.86 -3.71 4.39
C SER A 140 -9.33 -3.24 5.74
N PHE A 141 -8.06 -3.50 6.01
CA PHE A 141 -7.40 -3.04 7.24
C PHE A 141 -6.61 -1.75 6.96
N PRO A 142 -6.66 -0.75 7.87
CA PRO A 142 -5.87 0.46 7.72
C PRO A 142 -4.36 0.17 7.80
N LEU A 143 -3.58 0.88 7.01
CA LEU A 143 -2.12 0.83 7.03
C LEU A 143 -1.61 2.09 7.73
N ASN A 144 -0.84 1.93 8.81
CA ASN A 144 -0.18 3.05 9.46
C ASN A 144 1.11 3.36 8.70
N ALA A 145 1.06 4.43 7.91
CA ALA A 145 2.13 4.89 7.03
C ALA A 145 2.46 6.38 7.20
N ALA A 146 1.74 7.10 8.07
CA ALA A 146 1.93 8.54 8.23
C ALA A 146 3.30 8.88 8.83
N TYR A 147 3.81 10.08 8.56
CA TYR A 147 5.06 10.53 9.17
C TYR A 147 4.98 10.55 10.69
N SER A 148 6.06 10.13 11.36
CA SER A 148 6.28 10.30 12.79
C SER A 148 7.34 11.39 12.99
N GLY A 149 6.99 12.52 13.59
CA GLY A 149 7.92 13.52 14.12
C GLY A 149 8.71 14.42 13.15
N SER A 150 9.24 13.89 12.05
CA SER A 150 9.99 14.65 11.02
C SER A 150 9.69 14.13 9.63
N VAL A 151 9.98 14.96 8.62
CA VAL A 151 9.86 14.60 7.21
C VAL A 151 11.18 14.79 6.47
N PRO A 152 11.45 14.01 5.41
CA PRO A 152 12.63 14.19 4.55
C PRO A 152 12.64 15.53 3.80
N ASP A 153 13.81 15.90 3.26
CA ASP A 153 13.92 17.08 2.39
C ASP A 153 12.99 16.99 1.18
N GLY A 154 12.31 18.10 0.87
CA GLY A 154 11.36 18.20 -0.24
C GLY A 154 9.95 17.69 0.09
N VAL A 155 9.76 17.05 1.24
CA VAL A 155 8.45 16.71 1.76
C VAL A 155 7.92 17.85 2.63
N ILE A 156 6.64 18.18 2.48
CA ILE A 156 5.98 19.14 3.36
C ILE A 156 5.76 18.52 4.74
N ALA A 157 6.18 19.21 5.79
CA ALA A 157 5.84 18.77 7.14
C ALA A 157 4.32 18.87 7.34
N PRO A 158 3.65 17.85 7.90
CA PRO A 158 2.22 17.93 8.17
C PRO A 158 1.95 18.97 9.27
N ALA A 159 0.81 19.65 9.23
CA ALA A 159 0.45 20.67 10.23
C ALA A 159 0.35 20.06 11.64
N ALA A 160 -0.04 18.80 11.70
CA ALA A 160 0.10 17.94 12.87
C ALA A 160 0.47 16.52 12.41
N TYR A 161 1.34 15.86 13.16
CA TYR A 161 1.63 14.44 12.93
C TYR A 161 0.43 13.58 13.37
N CYS A 162 0.22 12.46 12.68
CA CYS A 162 -0.90 11.58 13.00
C CYS A 162 -0.67 10.92 14.38
N PRO A 163 -1.62 11.04 15.34
CA PRO A 163 -1.39 10.58 16.70
C PRO A 163 -1.35 9.05 16.84
N ASN A 164 -2.04 8.32 15.97
CA ASN A 164 -2.21 6.87 16.06
C ASN A 164 -2.17 6.13 14.72
N CYS A 165 -1.79 6.82 13.64
CA CYS A 165 -1.62 6.23 12.30
C CYS A 165 -0.22 6.46 11.71
N ALA A 166 0.75 6.81 12.55
CA ALA A 166 2.13 6.94 12.14
C ALA A 166 2.75 5.58 11.78
N GLY A 167 3.49 5.54 10.68
CA GLY A 167 4.25 4.39 10.22
C GLY A 167 5.68 4.40 10.75
N LEU A 168 6.53 3.63 10.05
CA LEU A 168 7.96 3.53 10.34
C LEU A 168 8.75 4.61 9.59
N ASP A 169 9.76 5.17 10.25
CA ASP A 169 10.76 6.04 9.66
C ASP A 169 12.04 5.25 9.38
N PHE A 170 12.51 5.26 8.13
CA PHE A 170 13.73 4.54 7.73
C PHE A 170 14.94 4.87 8.61
N ASN A 171 15.13 6.16 8.92
CA ASN A 171 16.29 6.62 9.70
C ASN A 171 16.06 6.56 11.21
N ASN A 172 14.86 6.16 11.65
CA ASN A 172 14.45 6.20 13.07
C ASN A 172 14.76 7.57 13.71
N THR A 173 14.44 8.65 13.01
CA THR A 173 14.71 10.02 13.45
C THR A 173 14.04 10.24 14.79
N GLY A 174 14.75 10.83 15.76
CA GLY A 174 14.21 11.06 17.10
C GLY A 174 13.77 9.80 17.85
N SER A 175 14.23 8.60 17.46
CA SER A 175 13.79 7.31 18.03
C SER A 175 12.29 7.05 17.89
N ASN A 176 11.69 7.49 16.79
CA ASN A 176 10.26 7.34 16.54
C ASN A 176 9.82 5.87 16.47
N ASN A 177 10.60 5.02 15.81
CA ASN A 177 10.29 3.59 15.71
C ASN A 177 10.41 2.91 17.09
N ASP A 178 11.43 3.29 17.86
CA ASP A 178 11.62 2.78 19.23
C ASP A 178 10.45 3.16 20.12
N THR A 179 10.01 4.42 20.05
CA THR A 179 8.88 4.96 20.81
C THR A 179 7.59 4.22 20.45
N LEU A 180 7.34 4.00 19.16
CA LEU A 180 6.18 3.25 18.67
C LEU A 180 6.16 1.83 19.26
N VAL A 181 7.25 1.07 19.09
CA VAL A 181 7.29 -0.33 19.54
C VAL A 181 7.26 -0.44 21.06
N THR A 182 7.96 0.45 21.77
CA THR A 182 7.91 0.54 23.23
C THR A 182 6.51 0.82 23.72
N GLY A 183 5.76 1.71 23.05
CA GLY A 183 4.36 1.97 23.33
C GLY A 183 3.49 0.72 23.20
N ILE A 184 3.68 -0.07 22.13
CA ILE A 184 2.96 -1.33 21.91
C ILE A 184 3.23 -2.34 23.03
N ILE A 185 4.51 -2.60 23.34
CA ILE A 185 4.91 -3.58 24.37
C ILE A 185 4.40 -3.13 25.75
N ASN A 186 4.56 -1.85 26.09
CA ASN A 186 4.19 -1.33 27.41
C ASN A 186 2.68 -1.25 27.64
N ASN A 187 1.88 -1.12 26.58
CA ASN A 187 0.43 -1.18 26.66
C ASN A 187 -0.08 -2.57 27.06
N LYS A 188 0.74 -3.62 26.87
CA LYS A 188 0.45 -5.00 27.26
C LYS A 188 -0.85 -5.58 26.67
N THR A 189 -1.27 -5.06 25.51
CA THR A 189 -2.45 -5.58 24.79
C THR A 189 -2.02 -6.75 23.91
N PRO A 190 -2.51 -7.98 24.17
CA PRO A 190 -2.22 -9.11 23.30
C PRO A 190 -2.75 -8.90 21.89
N GLY A 191 -2.11 -9.53 20.90
CA GLY A 191 -2.51 -9.39 19.52
C GLY A 191 -1.37 -9.57 18.53
N TYR A 192 -1.62 -9.13 17.30
CA TYR A 192 -0.71 -9.26 16.18
C TYR A 192 -0.38 -7.87 15.61
N TYR A 193 0.83 -7.40 15.85
CA TYR A 193 1.34 -6.12 15.37
C TYR A 193 2.34 -6.40 14.26
N VAL A 194 1.98 -6.06 13.03
CA VAL A 194 2.77 -6.38 11.84
C VAL A 194 3.54 -5.15 11.38
N PHE A 195 4.83 -5.31 11.11
CA PHE A 195 5.75 -4.29 10.65
C PHE A 195 6.30 -4.70 9.28
N SER A 196 6.12 -3.85 8.28
CA SER A 196 6.56 -4.07 6.91
C SER A 196 7.60 -3.02 6.54
N ALA A 197 8.86 -3.42 6.39
CA ALA A 197 9.96 -2.51 6.07
C ALA A 197 11.19 -3.26 5.53
N PRO A 198 12.15 -2.53 4.91
CA PRO A 198 13.46 -3.07 4.52
C PRO A 198 14.24 -3.68 5.67
N TRP A 199 15.24 -4.48 5.31
CA TRP A 199 16.04 -5.25 6.26
C TRP A 199 16.73 -4.37 7.31
N GLU A 200 17.25 -3.21 6.92
CA GLU A 200 17.93 -2.26 7.80
C GLU A 200 16.99 -1.80 8.93
N THR A 201 15.80 -1.33 8.59
CA THR A 201 14.79 -0.89 9.56
C THR A 201 14.37 -2.02 10.49
N ILE A 202 14.13 -3.22 9.94
CA ILE A 202 13.71 -4.38 10.73
C ILE A 202 14.85 -4.86 11.66
N SER A 203 16.08 -4.96 11.16
CA SER A 203 17.23 -5.39 11.95
C SER A 203 17.54 -4.42 13.09
N ALA A 204 17.42 -3.11 12.85
CA ALA A 204 17.56 -2.07 13.86
C ALA A 204 16.47 -2.17 14.94
N LEU A 205 15.20 -2.36 14.54
CA LEU A 205 14.09 -2.56 15.47
C LEU A 205 14.28 -3.80 16.35
N LEU A 206 14.64 -4.94 15.75
CA LEU A 206 14.92 -6.18 16.48
C LEU A 206 16.03 -5.96 17.53
N ALA A 207 17.13 -5.30 17.14
CA ALA A 207 18.24 -4.98 18.03
C ALA A 207 17.83 -4.04 19.16
N SER A 208 17.08 -2.97 18.83
CA SER A 208 16.59 -1.99 19.79
C SER A 208 15.69 -2.62 20.84
N ILE A 209 14.69 -3.42 20.43
CA ILE A 209 13.78 -4.14 21.34
C ILE A 209 14.57 -5.09 22.25
N ASN A 210 15.47 -5.87 21.66
CA ASN A 210 16.25 -6.87 22.40
C ASN A 210 17.14 -6.22 23.45
N SER A 211 17.76 -5.08 23.12
CA SER A 211 18.59 -4.30 24.03
C SER A 211 17.77 -3.59 25.10
N HIS A 212 16.68 -2.91 24.72
CA HIS A 212 15.87 -2.09 25.63
C HIS A 212 15.19 -2.93 26.72
N TYR A 213 14.67 -4.10 26.35
CA TYR A 213 13.97 -4.99 27.28
C TYR A 213 14.84 -6.11 27.86
N GLY A 214 16.11 -6.22 27.45
CA GLY A 214 17.04 -7.23 27.96
C GLY A 214 16.60 -8.67 27.68
N TYR A 215 15.93 -8.91 26.55
CA TYR A 215 15.37 -10.23 26.24
C TYR A 215 16.43 -11.28 25.88
N ASN A 216 17.65 -10.88 25.55
CA ASN A 216 18.77 -11.77 25.16
C ASN A 216 18.41 -12.75 24.03
N LEU A 217 17.61 -12.29 23.06
CA LEU A 217 17.21 -13.05 21.88
C LEU A 217 18.42 -13.25 20.94
N ASN A 218 18.51 -14.43 20.35
CA ASN A 218 19.49 -14.72 19.29
C ASN A 218 19.00 -14.12 17.96
N LEU A 219 19.41 -12.89 17.67
CA LEU A 219 18.95 -12.15 16.50
C LEU A 219 19.69 -12.58 15.22
N PRO A 220 19.01 -12.58 14.05
CA PRO A 220 19.69 -12.71 12.76
C PRO A 220 20.70 -11.57 12.54
N SER A 221 21.93 -11.91 12.16
CA SER A 221 23.01 -10.94 11.89
C SER A 221 23.09 -10.49 10.42
N THR A 222 22.42 -11.20 9.52
CA THR A 222 22.42 -10.93 8.07
C THR A 222 21.03 -11.10 7.49
N TYR A 223 20.79 -10.45 6.35
CA TYR A 223 19.56 -10.64 5.57
C TYR A 223 19.36 -12.12 5.21
N GLY A 224 18.22 -12.67 5.62
CA GLY A 224 17.89 -14.09 5.44
C GLY A 224 17.10 -14.42 4.16
N GLY A 225 16.87 -13.42 3.30
CA GLY A 225 16.05 -13.55 2.09
C GLY A 225 14.59 -13.12 2.28
N PRO A 226 13.84 -12.94 1.17
CA PRO A 226 12.49 -12.35 1.18
C PRO A 226 11.39 -13.29 1.67
N ASN A 227 11.74 -14.55 1.98
CA ASN A 227 10.83 -15.55 2.53
C ASN A 227 10.81 -15.54 4.06
N GLN A 228 11.73 -14.82 4.70
CA GLN A 228 11.84 -14.80 6.15
C GLN A 228 10.86 -13.82 6.77
N VAL A 229 10.15 -14.28 7.79
CA VAL A 229 9.35 -13.44 8.68
C VAL A 229 9.80 -13.71 10.10
N TYR A 230 10.17 -12.65 10.82
CA TYR A 230 10.59 -12.75 12.22
C TYR A 230 9.44 -12.35 13.12
N ALA A 231 9.31 -12.97 14.29
CA ALA A 231 8.33 -12.56 15.27
C ALA A 231 8.92 -12.59 16.68
N ILE A 232 8.81 -11.47 17.40
CA ILE A 232 9.03 -11.46 18.85
C ILE A 232 7.67 -11.71 19.50
N SER A 233 7.52 -12.88 20.13
CA SER A 233 6.30 -13.27 20.83
C SER A 233 6.51 -13.15 22.34
N ILE A 234 5.69 -12.31 22.99
CA ILE A 234 5.79 -11.98 24.40
C ILE A 234 4.51 -12.49 25.10
N PRO A 235 4.58 -13.63 25.81
CA PRO A 235 3.46 -14.12 26.61
C PRO A 235 3.21 -13.23 27.83
N ALA A 236 2.09 -13.43 28.51
CA ALA A 236 1.75 -12.70 29.74
C ALA A 236 2.80 -12.84 30.86
N SER A 237 3.63 -13.88 30.84
CA SER A 237 4.77 -14.04 31.77
C SER A 237 5.91 -13.06 31.50
N GLY A 238 5.91 -12.38 30.35
CA GLY A 238 6.92 -11.38 29.95
C GLY A 238 8.19 -11.96 29.33
N SER A 239 8.36 -13.29 29.30
CA SER A 239 9.54 -13.94 28.70
C SER A 239 9.42 -14.01 27.18
N ALA A 240 9.99 -13.04 26.48
CA ALA A 240 9.96 -12.97 25.03
C ALA A 240 10.71 -14.13 24.36
N SER A 241 10.27 -14.50 23.16
CA SER A 241 10.95 -15.45 22.30
C SER A 241 10.99 -14.94 20.87
N LEU A 242 12.08 -15.21 20.15
CA LEU A 242 12.17 -14.98 18.71
C LEU A 242 11.72 -16.24 17.97
N VAL A 243 10.74 -16.08 17.09
CA VAL A 243 10.29 -17.09 16.15
C VAL A 243 10.68 -16.67 14.75
N THR A 244 11.23 -17.59 13.96
CA THR A 244 11.53 -17.36 12.54
C THR A 244 10.65 -18.29 11.69
N TYR A 245 9.95 -17.69 10.74
CA TYR A 245 9.14 -18.35 9.74
C TYR A 245 9.83 -18.24 8.39
N ASN A 246 9.75 -19.30 7.59
CA ASN A 246 10.19 -19.30 6.20
C ASN A 246 9.03 -19.76 5.33
N SER A 247 8.56 -18.87 4.46
CA SER A 247 7.42 -19.13 3.58
C SER A 247 7.74 -20.11 2.45
N ASN A 248 9.03 -20.31 2.14
CA ASN A 248 9.52 -21.12 1.02
C ASN A 248 8.89 -20.75 -0.34
N LEU A 249 8.46 -19.49 -0.50
CA LEU A 249 7.85 -19.01 -1.74
C LEU A 249 8.89 -18.93 -2.86
N ASN A 250 8.48 -19.34 -4.05
CA ASN A 250 9.27 -19.24 -5.28
C ASN A 250 8.36 -18.87 -6.47
N PRO A 251 7.89 -17.61 -6.54
CA PRO A 251 6.97 -17.16 -7.58
C PRO A 251 7.63 -17.13 -8.96
N THR A 252 6.80 -17.16 -10.00
CA THR A 252 7.24 -16.98 -11.39
C THR A 252 7.69 -15.55 -11.66
N ALA A 253 8.53 -15.35 -12.68
CA ALA A 253 9.03 -14.03 -13.05
C ALA A 253 7.99 -13.10 -13.71
N THR A 254 6.79 -13.61 -13.99
CA THR A 254 5.72 -12.89 -14.70
C THR A 254 4.86 -12.06 -13.75
N TYR A 255 4.12 -11.10 -14.30
CA TYR A 255 3.07 -10.42 -13.55
C TYR A 255 2.02 -11.43 -13.01
N PRO A 256 1.46 -11.23 -11.80
CA PRO A 256 0.50 -12.15 -11.21
C PRO A 256 -0.72 -12.39 -12.11
N VAL A 257 -1.11 -13.66 -12.26
CA VAL A 257 -2.34 -14.04 -12.93
C VAL A 257 -3.49 -13.98 -11.93
N LEU A 258 -4.51 -13.17 -12.22
CA LEU A 258 -5.71 -13.09 -11.39
C LEU A 258 -6.47 -14.43 -11.38
N PRO A 259 -7.05 -14.84 -10.24
CA PRO A 259 -7.75 -16.12 -10.13
C PRO A 259 -9.06 -16.18 -10.93
N ALA A 260 -9.58 -15.03 -11.38
CA ALA A 260 -10.70 -14.92 -12.30
C ALA A 260 -10.49 -13.71 -13.24
N PRO A 261 -11.05 -13.71 -14.46
CA PRO A 261 -11.00 -12.55 -15.33
C PRO A 261 -11.83 -11.39 -14.74
N VAL A 262 -11.31 -10.17 -14.85
CA VAL A 262 -12.07 -8.96 -14.52
C VAL A 262 -13.01 -8.63 -15.68
N ALA A 263 -14.28 -8.42 -15.36
CA ALA A 263 -15.29 -8.12 -16.36
C ALA A 263 -15.09 -6.71 -16.93
N SER A 264 -15.16 -6.58 -18.25
CA SER A 264 -15.06 -5.30 -18.93
C SER A 264 -16.44 -4.68 -19.22
N ASN A 265 -16.50 -3.35 -19.31
CA ASN A 265 -17.65 -2.61 -19.82
C ASN A 265 -17.23 -1.58 -20.87
N ALA A 266 -18.18 -1.16 -21.72
CA ALA A 266 -17.95 -0.09 -22.67
C ALA A 266 -17.92 1.28 -21.97
N CYS A 267 -17.12 2.21 -22.49
CA CYS A 267 -17.15 3.61 -22.07
C CYS A 267 -18.47 4.22 -22.54
N THR A 268 -19.39 4.49 -21.59
CA THR A 268 -20.73 5.01 -21.91
C THR A 268 -20.94 6.46 -21.49
N HIS A 269 -20.03 7.04 -20.70
CA HIS A 269 -20.21 8.37 -20.06
C HIS A 269 -21.53 8.48 -19.26
N SER A 270 -22.04 7.35 -18.77
CA SER A 270 -23.30 7.31 -18.02
C SER A 270 -23.14 7.79 -16.57
N GLN A 271 -21.95 7.60 -15.99
CA GLN A 271 -21.65 8.03 -14.63
C GLN A 271 -21.24 9.51 -14.55
N GLN A 272 -20.56 10.00 -15.58
CA GLN A 272 -20.20 11.40 -15.75
C GLN A 272 -20.49 11.84 -17.19
N SER A 273 -21.22 12.95 -17.35
CA SER A 273 -21.46 13.53 -18.67
C SER A 273 -20.16 13.78 -19.40
N TYR A 274 -20.17 13.52 -20.71
CA TYR A 274 -19.05 13.85 -21.58
C TYR A 274 -18.72 15.34 -21.48
N PHE A 275 -17.43 15.63 -21.35
CA PHE A 275 -16.86 16.95 -21.28
C PHE A 275 -15.65 17.00 -22.20
N SER A 276 -15.56 18.08 -22.99
CA SER A 276 -14.36 18.44 -23.72
C SER A 276 -14.28 19.94 -23.84
N THR A 277 -13.10 20.50 -23.61
CA THR A 277 -12.82 21.92 -23.81
C THR A 277 -11.40 22.16 -24.28
N SER A 278 -11.18 23.29 -24.93
CA SER A 278 -9.85 23.74 -25.34
C SER A 278 -9.64 25.22 -25.03
N ARG A 279 -8.43 25.55 -24.59
CA ARG A 279 -7.97 26.91 -24.26
C ARG A 279 -6.76 27.24 -25.12
N ILE A 280 -6.99 28.08 -26.13
CA ILE A 280 -5.98 28.49 -27.10
C ILE A 280 -5.54 29.92 -26.81
N GLY A 281 -4.23 30.17 -26.74
CA GLY A 281 -3.69 31.50 -26.50
C GLY A 281 -4.21 32.54 -27.50
N GLY A 282 -4.74 33.66 -27.00
CA GLY A 282 -5.29 34.74 -27.81
C GLY A 282 -6.73 34.52 -28.31
N VAL A 283 -7.34 33.36 -28.06
CA VAL A 283 -8.73 33.07 -28.46
C VAL A 283 -9.66 33.25 -27.26
N GLY A 284 -10.78 33.97 -27.43
CA GLY A 284 -11.82 34.10 -26.40
C GLY A 284 -11.35 34.79 -25.10
N GLY A 285 -10.30 35.60 -25.17
CA GLY A 285 -9.66 36.22 -24.00
C GLY A 285 -8.78 35.26 -23.19
N SER A 286 -8.54 34.04 -23.69
CA SER A 286 -7.65 33.08 -23.05
C SER A 286 -6.19 33.49 -23.24
N THR A 287 -5.40 33.39 -22.18
CA THR A 287 -3.95 33.62 -22.20
C THR A 287 -3.23 32.35 -21.78
N ILE A 288 -2.10 32.04 -22.43
CA ILE A 288 -1.26 30.92 -22.00
C ILE A 288 -0.57 31.34 -20.69
N PRO A 289 -0.72 30.57 -19.60
CA PRO A 289 -0.07 30.88 -18.33
C PRO A 289 1.46 30.93 -18.47
N ALA A 290 2.11 31.81 -17.72
CA ALA A 290 3.56 31.88 -17.71
C ALA A 290 4.16 30.55 -17.22
N ASN A 291 5.22 30.09 -17.88
CA ASN A 291 5.93 28.85 -17.56
C ASN A 291 5.07 27.58 -17.59
N ILE A 292 3.96 27.58 -18.34
CA ILE A 292 3.20 26.36 -18.58
C ILE A 292 4.09 25.30 -19.26
N ASN A 293 3.90 24.04 -18.91
CA ASN A 293 4.54 22.92 -19.59
C ASN A 293 4.05 22.80 -21.05
N THR A 294 4.83 22.13 -21.88
CA THR A 294 4.52 21.93 -23.31
C THR A 294 4.75 20.47 -23.70
N ASN A 295 4.04 19.99 -24.71
CA ASN A 295 4.07 18.58 -25.13
C ASN A 295 3.81 17.62 -23.97
N GLN A 296 2.84 17.96 -23.12
CA GLN A 296 2.51 17.19 -21.93
C GLN A 296 1.16 16.51 -22.12
N ARG A 297 1.04 15.29 -21.60
CA ARG A 297 -0.27 14.66 -21.39
C ARG A 297 -0.35 14.05 -19.99
N ILE A 298 -1.44 14.30 -19.27
CA ILE A 298 -1.73 13.64 -17.99
C ILE A 298 -3.06 12.90 -18.12
N TYR A 299 -3.02 11.60 -17.83
CA TYR A 299 -4.19 10.75 -17.62
C TYR A 299 -4.44 10.66 -16.12
N ILE A 300 -5.61 11.10 -15.67
CA ILE A 300 -5.97 11.16 -14.25
C ILE A 300 -7.04 10.11 -13.98
N VAL A 301 -6.71 9.16 -13.11
CA VAL A 301 -7.62 8.14 -12.61
C VAL A 301 -7.96 8.40 -11.14
N ARG A 302 -9.18 8.04 -10.75
CA ARG A 302 -9.55 7.99 -9.33
C ARG A 302 -8.87 6.77 -8.69
N HIS A 303 -8.63 6.84 -7.40
CA HIS A 303 -8.37 5.65 -6.59
C HIS A 303 -9.43 4.53 -6.79
N ALA A 304 -9.07 3.28 -6.48
CA ALA A 304 -9.95 2.12 -6.56
C ALA A 304 -11.09 2.10 -5.52
N GLU A 305 -12.00 1.14 -5.62
CA GLU A 305 -13.19 0.97 -4.79
C GLU A 305 -12.85 0.94 -3.29
N ALA A 306 -13.37 1.91 -2.55
CA ALA A 306 -13.08 2.09 -1.12
C ALA A 306 -14.28 1.81 -0.21
N HIS A 307 -15.49 1.90 -0.76
CA HIS A 307 -16.72 1.99 0.00
C HIS A 307 -17.59 0.76 -0.24
N PRO A 308 -17.60 -0.22 0.67
CA PRO A 308 -18.41 -1.43 0.58
C PRO A 308 -19.87 -1.22 1.05
N ASP A 309 -20.19 -0.07 1.65
CA ASP A 309 -21.53 0.29 2.10
C ASP A 309 -22.21 1.28 1.15
N THR A 310 -23.55 1.25 1.09
CA THR A 310 -24.33 2.02 0.12
C THR A 310 -24.24 3.53 0.31
N ASN A 311 -23.91 3.99 1.52
CA ASN A 311 -23.86 5.41 1.86
C ASN A 311 -22.43 5.99 1.76
N SER A 312 -21.45 5.15 1.38
CA SER A 312 -20.03 5.52 1.38
C SER A 312 -19.53 6.05 2.72
N GLY A 313 -20.07 5.52 3.82
CA GLY A 313 -19.68 5.88 5.18
C GLY A 313 -18.44 5.13 5.67
N PHE A 314 -18.14 3.95 5.13
CA PHE A 314 -16.91 3.23 5.46
C PHE A 314 -15.70 3.88 4.80
N GLU A 315 -14.78 4.40 5.60
CA GLU A 315 -13.54 5.02 5.14
C GLU A 315 -12.44 4.80 6.19
N ASN A 316 -11.36 4.14 5.79
CA ASN A 316 -10.22 3.79 6.65
C ASN A 316 -8.87 4.16 5.99
N GLY A 317 -8.90 4.96 4.94
CA GLY A 317 -7.74 5.37 4.14
C GLY A 317 -7.27 4.35 3.10
N ASN A 318 -7.83 3.13 3.09
CA ASN A 318 -7.48 2.04 2.18
C ASN A 318 -8.65 1.71 1.21
N PHE A 319 -8.43 0.85 0.21
CA PHE A 319 -9.50 0.28 -0.63
C PHE A 319 -9.98 -1.08 -0.11
N VAL A 320 -11.04 -1.64 -0.69
CA VAL A 320 -11.61 -2.96 -0.35
C VAL A 320 -11.26 -4.03 -1.39
N GLY A 321 -11.73 -5.27 -1.19
CA GLY A 321 -11.48 -6.40 -2.10
C GLY A 321 -11.77 -6.10 -3.58
N ALA A 322 -12.91 -5.46 -3.90
CA ALA A 322 -13.21 -5.01 -5.26
C ALA A 322 -12.12 -4.08 -5.83
N GLY A 323 -11.60 -3.17 -5.00
CA GLY A 323 -10.53 -2.27 -5.38
C GLY A 323 -9.20 -2.98 -5.66
N GLN A 324 -8.92 -4.10 -4.99
CA GLN A 324 -7.74 -4.93 -5.29
C GLN A 324 -7.84 -5.58 -6.67
N TRP A 325 -9.03 -6.06 -7.05
CA TRP A 325 -9.25 -6.59 -8.40
C TRP A 325 -9.00 -5.53 -9.46
N ARG A 326 -9.55 -4.33 -9.27
CA ARG A 326 -9.30 -3.18 -10.16
C ARG A 326 -7.82 -2.84 -10.22
N ALA A 327 -7.17 -2.63 -9.07
CA ALA A 327 -5.76 -2.21 -9.02
C ALA A 327 -4.83 -3.21 -9.71
N LEU A 328 -5.02 -4.52 -9.50
CA LEU A 328 -4.20 -5.55 -10.14
C LEU A 328 -4.47 -5.68 -11.64
N ASP A 329 -5.71 -5.49 -12.09
CA ASP A 329 -6.08 -5.58 -13.51
C ASP A 329 -5.89 -4.29 -14.30
N LEU A 330 -5.66 -3.15 -13.63
CA LEU A 330 -5.60 -1.82 -14.24
C LEU A 330 -4.63 -1.77 -15.43
N HIS A 331 -3.51 -2.50 -15.36
CA HIS A 331 -2.55 -2.59 -16.46
C HIS A 331 -3.11 -3.28 -17.72
N ASN A 332 -3.99 -4.27 -17.57
CA ASN A 332 -4.72 -4.90 -18.68
C ASN A 332 -5.81 -3.97 -19.20
N ALA A 333 -6.61 -3.40 -18.29
CA ALA A 333 -7.73 -2.53 -18.62
C ALA A 333 -7.32 -1.29 -19.43
N LEU A 334 -6.14 -0.75 -19.14
CA LEU A 334 -5.56 0.42 -19.80
C LEU A 334 -4.65 0.09 -20.99
N ARG A 335 -4.43 -1.19 -21.30
CA ARG A 335 -3.56 -1.63 -22.39
C ARG A 335 -4.06 -1.08 -23.72
N GLY A 336 -3.19 -0.36 -24.43
CA GLY A 336 -3.51 0.25 -25.73
C GLY A 336 -4.42 1.48 -25.66
N LYS A 337 -4.90 1.88 -24.46
CA LYS A 337 -5.69 3.10 -24.26
C LYS A 337 -4.83 4.31 -23.92
N ILE A 338 -3.81 4.08 -23.09
CA ILE A 338 -2.84 5.09 -22.66
C ILE A 338 -1.42 4.53 -22.79
N SER A 339 -0.43 5.43 -22.81
CA SER A 339 0.99 5.07 -22.86
C SER A 339 1.85 6.05 -22.03
N PRO A 340 1.68 6.08 -20.69
CA PRO A 340 2.48 6.92 -19.81
C PRO A 340 3.94 6.44 -19.75
N ASN A 341 4.85 7.37 -19.50
CA ASN A 341 6.27 7.09 -19.24
C ASN A 341 6.64 7.29 -17.75
N VAL A 342 5.70 7.79 -16.94
CA VAL A 342 5.87 7.98 -15.50
C VAL A 342 4.53 7.91 -14.78
N VAL A 343 4.55 7.42 -13.54
CA VAL A 343 3.39 7.37 -12.65
C VAL A 343 3.59 8.35 -11.50
N TYR A 344 2.52 9.07 -11.13
CA TYR A 344 2.45 9.90 -9.93
C TYR A 344 1.22 9.55 -9.11
N SER A 345 1.32 9.70 -7.80
CA SER A 345 0.15 9.68 -6.92
C SER A 345 0.38 10.50 -5.66
N ILE A 346 -0.62 10.54 -4.82
CA ILE A 346 -0.60 11.14 -3.49
C ILE A 346 0.39 10.36 -2.62
N ASP A 347 1.23 11.07 -1.87
CA ASP A 347 2.04 10.48 -0.81
C ASP A 347 1.16 9.76 0.25
N PRO A 348 1.29 8.43 0.42
CA PRO A 348 0.47 7.66 1.35
C PRO A 348 0.75 7.99 2.82
N SER A 349 1.85 8.72 3.11
CA SER A 349 2.17 9.21 4.45
C SER A 349 1.42 10.49 4.82
N GLN A 350 0.63 11.05 3.91
CA GLN A 350 -0.40 12.02 4.26
C GLN A 350 -1.54 11.32 5.00
N TRP A 351 -2.26 12.05 5.85
CA TRP A 351 -3.29 11.48 6.69
C TRP A 351 -4.48 12.41 6.83
N PHE A 352 -5.61 11.84 7.25
CA PHE A 352 -6.83 12.59 7.48
C PHE A 352 -7.58 12.06 8.70
N HIS A 353 -8.45 12.91 9.22
CA HIS A 353 -9.33 12.60 10.33
C HIS A 353 -10.76 12.42 9.82
N ILE A 354 -11.42 11.34 10.21
CA ILE A 354 -12.82 11.09 9.91
C ILE A 354 -13.54 10.50 11.12
N GLY A 355 -14.63 11.16 11.53
CA GLY A 355 -15.38 10.80 12.73
C GLY A 355 -14.51 10.90 13.99
N ALA A 356 -14.15 9.75 14.58
CA ALA A 356 -13.27 9.66 15.75
C ALA A 356 -11.92 8.99 15.44
N ASN A 357 -11.62 8.76 14.15
CA ASN A 357 -10.48 7.95 13.72
C ASN A 357 -9.53 8.76 12.83
N ASN A 358 -8.26 8.38 12.83
CA ASN A 358 -7.25 8.94 11.95
C ASN A 358 -6.68 7.83 11.08
N PHE A 359 -6.47 8.11 9.80
CA PHE A 359 -5.97 7.13 8.84
C PHE A 359 -4.92 7.75 7.93
N SER A 360 -3.87 6.99 7.62
CA SER A 360 -2.99 7.30 6.50
C SER A 360 -3.74 7.14 5.19
N TYR A 361 -3.46 7.98 4.20
CA TYR A 361 -4.23 8.04 2.97
C TYR A 361 -3.57 7.28 1.83
N VAL A 362 -3.61 5.95 1.93
CA VAL A 362 -2.79 5.05 1.13
C VAL A 362 -3.40 4.70 -0.22
N ARG A 363 -4.73 4.78 -0.31
CA ARG A 363 -5.53 4.22 -1.40
C ARG A 363 -5.19 4.71 -2.81
N PRO A 364 -4.99 6.02 -3.10
CA PRO A 364 -4.65 6.46 -4.45
C PRO A 364 -3.35 5.84 -4.93
N SER A 365 -2.33 5.85 -4.06
CA SER A 365 -1.00 5.36 -4.42
C SER A 365 -0.98 3.85 -4.70
N LEU A 366 -1.71 3.07 -3.91
CA LEU A 366 -1.79 1.63 -4.05
C LEU A 366 -2.66 1.21 -5.25
N THR A 367 -3.50 2.10 -5.78
CA THR A 367 -4.35 1.82 -6.95
C THR A 367 -3.51 1.63 -8.22
N VAL A 368 -2.50 2.48 -8.43
CA VAL A 368 -1.65 2.46 -9.63
C VAL A 368 -0.29 1.81 -9.42
N LEU A 369 0.06 1.42 -8.19
CA LEU A 369 1.30 0.69 -7.93
C LEU A 369 1.42 -0.58 -8.80
N PRO A 370 0.40 -1.45 -8.93
CA PRO A 370 0.51 -2.62 -9.79
C PRO A 370 0.65 -2.26 -11.28
N TYR A 371 0.04 -1.15 -11.72
CA TYR A 371 0.24 -0.63 -13.08
C TYR A 371 1.70 -0.22 -13.33
N ALA A 372 2.31 0.51 -12.38
CA ALA A 372 3.71 0.93 -12.48
C ALA A 372 4.65 -0.29 -12.54
N ILE A 373 4.38 -1.32 -11.72
CA ILE A 373 5.10 -2.60 -11.72
C ILE A 373 4.96 -3.32 -13.06
N ALA A 374 3.73 -3.48 -13.58
CA ALA A 374 3.46 -4.21 -14.81
C ALA A 374 4.13 -3.61 -16.05
N ASN A 375 4.29 -2.28 -16.07
CA ASN A 375 4.84 -1.53 -17.20
C ASN A 375 6.28 -1.06 -16.96
N ASN A 376 6.89 -1.46 -15.84
CA ASN A 376 8.22 -1.02 -15.41
C ASN A 376 8.41 0.51 -15.49
N LEU A 377 7.50 1.25 -14.88
CA LEU A 377 7.50 2.71 -14.91
C LEU A 377 8.08 3.30 -13.63
N PRO A 378 8.85 4.40 -13.73
CA PRO A 378 9.15 5.26 -12.59
C PRO A 378 7.89 5.68 -11.85
N TYR A 379 7.93 5.65 -10.51
CA TYR A 379 6.80 6.02 -9.67
C TYR A 379 7.20 7.06 -8.63
N TYR A 380 6.55 8.22 -8.66
CA TYR A 380 6.78 9.32 -7.73
C TYR A 380 5.53 9.63 -6.89
N LEU A 381 5.75 10.28 -5.75
CA LEU A 381 4.71 10.73 -4.86
C LEU A 381 4.70 12.25 -4.75
N VAL A 382 3.51 12.84 -4.82
CA VAL A 382 3.29 14.25 -4.55
C VAL A 382 3.29 14.46 -3.05
N SER A 383 4.39 15.02 -2.55
CA SER A 383 4.67 15.23 -1.13
C SER A 383 5.00 16.68 -0.79
N SER A 384 5.05 17.58 -1.76
CA SER A 384 5.46 18.98 -1.57
C SER A 384 4.34 19.91 -1.07
N PHE A 385 3.11 19.41 -0.94
CA PHE A 385 1.96 20.13 -0.37
C PHE A 385 0.98 19.16 0.29
N GLN A 386 0.21 19.68 1.25
CA GLN A 386 -0.73 18.88 2.03
C GLN A 386 -2.06 18.71 1.30
N LEU A 387 -2.61 17.51 1.40
CA LEU A 387 -4.01 17.24 1.14
C LEU A 387 -4.85 17.93 2.22
N GLY A 388 -5.90 18.62 1.78
CA GLY A 388 -6.75 19.44 2.62
C GLY A 388 -6.26 20.89 2.77
N ASP A 389 -5.12 21.27 2.15
CA ASP A 389 -4.74 22.68 2.07
C ASP A 389 -5.83 23.48 1.33
N ALA A 390 -6.17 24.67 1.83
CA ALA A 390 -7.21 25.51 1.23
C ALA A 390 -6.89 25.92 -0.23
N ASN A 391 -5.61 25.98 -0.57
CA ASN A 391 -5.09 26.28 -1.91
C ASN A 391 -4.65 25.02 -2.68
N GLU A 392 -4.92 23.82 -2.17
CA GLU A 392 -4.49 22.56 -2.78
C GLU A 392 -4.79 22.47 -4.29
N PRO A 393 -5.99 22.85 -4.80
CA PRO A 393 -6.24 22.78 -6.24
C PRO A 393 -5.24 23.60 -7.06
N GLN A 394 -4.86 24.78 -6.57
CA GLN A 394 -3.86 25.64 -7.23
C GLN A 394 -2.45 25.07 -7.08
N LEU A 395 -2.11 24.54 -5.90
CA LEU A 395 -0.80 23.91 -5.66
C LEU A 395 -0.60 22.69 -6.56
N ALA A 396 -1.62 21.84 -6.68
CA ALA A 396 -1.59 20.68 -7.56
C ALA A 396 -1.54 21.10 -9.04
N SER A 397 -2.32 22.10 -9.46
CA SER A 397 -2.24 22.64 -10.82
C SER A 397 -0.84 23.18 -11.13
N ASN A 398 -0.25 23.95 -10.22
CA ASN A 398 1.10 24.49 -10.40
C ASN A 398 2.14 23.37 -10.47
N TYR A 399 2.06 22.39 -9.57
CA TYR A 399 2.96 21.24 -9.53
C TYR A 399 3.00 20.49 -10.86
N PHE A 400 1.83 20.17 -11.41
CA PHE A 400 1.75 19.33 -12.61
C PHE A 400 1.89 20.08 -13.93
N PHE A 401 1.49 21.35 -14.01
CA PHE A 401 1.35 22.06 -15.29
C PHE A 401 2.29 23.24 -15.48
N THR A 402 3.07 23.63 -14.47
CA THR A 402 4.02 24.75 -14.56
C THR A 402 5.45 24.35 -14.17
N GLY A 403 6.44 25.16 -14.57
CA GLY A 403 7.83 25.01 -14.13
C GLY A 403 8.72 24.11 -15.00
N GLY A 404 8.17 23.52 -16.06
CA GLY A 404 8.92 22.76 -17.08
C GLY A 404 9.18 21.29 -16.75
N THR A 405 9.02 20.87 -15.49
CA THR A 405 9.32 19.49 -15.01
C THR A 405 8.59 18.41 -15.81
N PHE A 406 7.37 18.69 -16.24
CA PHE A 406 6.54 17.72 -16.96
C PHE A 406 6.39 18.00 -18.45
N SER A 407 7.16 18.93 -19.01
CA SER A 407 7.23 19.09 -20.47
C SER A 407 7.77 17.82 -21.13
N ASN A 408 7.18 17.43 -22.26
CA ASN A 408 7.51 16.17 -22.97
C ASN A 408 7.23 14.88 -22.16
N GLN A 409 6.39 14.95 -21.13
CA GLN A 409 6.00 13.78 -20.31
C GLN A 409 4.57 13.33 -20.59
N THR A 410 4.35 12.02 -20.51
CA THR A 410 3.02 11.41 -20.46
C THR A 410 2.84 10.77 -19.09
N VAL A 411 2.01 11.36 -18.25
CA VAL A 411 1.86 10.96 -16.85
C VAL A 411 0.59 10.15 -16.65
N LEU A 412 0.66 9.06 -15.89
CA LEU A 412 -0.51 8.48 -15.24
C LEU A 412 -0.56 9.00 -13.79
N LEU A 413 -1.65 9.66 -13.43
CA LEU A 413 -1.88 10.24 -12.11
C LEU A 413 -3.05 9.53 -11.42
N ALA A 414 -2.78 8.83 -10.31
CA ALA A 414 -3.85 8.40 -9.42
C ALA A 414 -4.11 9.45 -8.34
N TRP A 415 -5.35 9.88 -8.23
CA TRP A 415 -5.73 10.99 -7.35
C TRP A 415 -7.00 10.70 -6.54
N GLU A 416 -7.32 11.62 -5.63
CA GLU A 416 -8.58 11.58 -4.88
C GLU A 416 -9.73 12.17 -5.72
N SER A 417 -10.85 11.46 -5.79
CA SER A 417 -12.06 11.81 -6.56
C SER A 417 -12.49 13.26 -6.43
N THR A 418 -12.68 13.76 -5.22
CA THR A 418 -13.15 15.12 -4.93
C THR A 418 -12.10 16.19 -5.24
N ARG A 419 -10.87 15.81 -5.56
CA ARG A 419 -9.78 16.73 -5.93
C ARG A 419 -9.44 16.78 -7.42
N ILE A 420 -9.86 15.79 -8.22
CA ILE A 420 -9.57 15.77 -9.67
C ILE A 420 -10.17 17.00 -10.37
N LYS A 421 -11.48 17.24 -10.20
CA LYS A 421 -12.15 18.36 -10.86
C LYS A 421 -11.71 19.73 -10.33
N PRO A 422 -11.51 19.94 -9.02
CA PRO A 422 -10.88 21.18 -8.53
C PRO A 422 -9.50 21.46 -9.13
N LEU A 423 -8.62 20.45 -9.24
CA LEU A 423 -7.32 20.60 -9.90
C LEU A 423 -7.49 21.08 -11.35
N ILE A 424 -8.40 20.44 -12.11
CA ILE A 424 -8.68 20.83 -13.50
C ILE A 424 -9.27 22.25 -13.57
N ASN A 425 -10.17 22.61 -12.65
CA ASN A 425 -10.74 23.95 -12.59
C ASN A 425 -9.68 25.01 -12.27
N ALA A 426 -8.72 24.72 -11.39
CA ALA A 426 -7.60 25.61 -11.13
C ALA A 426 -6.75 25.83 -12.38
N LEU A 427 -6.48 24.77 -13.15
CA LEU A 427 -5.80 24.88 -14.44
C LEU A 427 -6.61 25.72 -15.44
N LEU A 428 -7.91 25.46 -15.62
CA LEU A 428 -8.77 26.22 -16.52
C LEU A 428 -8.82 27.70 -16.15
N ASN A 429 -8.92 28.01 -14.85
CA ASN A 429 -8.87 29.38 -14.34
C ASN A 429 -7.56 30.09 -14.69
N SER A 430 -6.42 29.39 -14.65
CA SER A 430 -5.12 30.00 -14.98
C SER A 430 -5.04 30.52 -16.42
N TYR A 431 -5.85 29.96 -17.33
CA TYR A 431 -5.95 30.42 -18.73
C TYR A 431 -6.85 31.64 -18.92
N GLY A 432 -7.56 32.14 -17.89
CA GLY A 432 -8.37 33.36 -17.94
C GLY A 432 -9.59 33.28 -18.88
N GLY A 433 -9.93 34.37 -19.58
CA GLY A 433 -10.98 34.41 -20.60
C GLY A 433 -12.43 34.42 -20.11
N ASN A 434 -13.35 34.66 -21.04
CA ASN A 434 -14.79 34.74 -20.76
C ASN A 434 -15.42 33.33 -20.74
N ASN A 435 -16.49 33.13 -19.94
CA ASN A 435 -17.29 31.89 -19.91
C ASN A 435 -16.45 30.62 -19.68
N LEU A 436 -15.67 30.59 -18.60
CA LEU A 436 -14.90 29.41 -18.22
C LEU A 436 -15.81 28.18 -18.06
N PRO A 437 -15.53 27.05 -18.73
CA PRO A 437 -16.32 25.82 -18.63
C PRO A 437 -15.91 25.05 -17.37
N LEU A 438 -16.14 25.65 -16.21
CA LEU A 438 -15.77 25.03 -14.92
C LEU A 438 -16.64 23.81 -14.64
N LEU A 439 -16.00 22.77 -14.13
CA LEU A 439 -16.62 21.51 -13.78
C LEU A 439 -17.31 21.60 -12.41
N PRO A 440 -18.46 20.93 -12.20
CA PRO A 440 -19.01 20.75 -10.87
C PRO A 440 -18.02 19.94 -10.02
N THR A 441 -17.70 20.40 -8.81
CA THR A 441 -16.65 19.78 -7.99
C THR A 441 -17.03 18.41 -7.42
N ALA A 442 -18.32 18.10 -7.32
CA ALA A 442 -18.79 16.81 -6.87
C ALA A 442 -18.37 15.68 -7.83
N TRP A 443 -17.82 14.61 -7.26
CA TRP A 443 -17.53 13.38 -7.97
C TRP A 443 -18.65 12.36 -7.75
N PRO A 444 -19.18 11.70 -8.80
CA PRO A 444 -20.20 10.67 -8.61
C PRO A 444 -19.66 9.49 -7.79
N PRO A 445 -20.30 9.10 -6.69
CA PRO A 445 -19.70 8.18 -5.71
C PRO A 445 -19.39 6.80 -6.31
N THR A 446 -20.17 6.36 -7.30
CA THR A 446 -20.02 5.06 -7.98
C THR A 446 -19.08 5.09 -9.19
N ASP A 447 -18.57 6.26 -9.58
CA ASP A 447 -17.65 6.37 -10.72
C ASP A 447 -16.21 6.08 -10.30
N TYR A 448 -15.72 4.93 -10.75
CA TYR A 448 -14.32 4.50 -10.61
C TYR A 448 -13.66 4.29 -11.97
N ASP A 449 -14.37 4.58 -13.07
CA ASP A 449 -14.00 4.14 -14.42
C ASP A 449 -13.58 5.29 -15.33
N THR A 450 -14.10 6.51 -15.08
CA THR A 450 -13.78 7.68 -15.91
C THR A 450 -12.31 8.09 -15.79
N ILE A 451 -11.67 8.30 -16.95
CA ILE A 451 -10.31 8.86 -17.05
C ILE A 451 -10.43 10.31 -17.52
N TRP A 452 -9.83 11.24 -16.77
CA TRP A 452 -9.69 12.62 -17.22
C TRP A 452 -8.35 12.78 -17.95
N THR A 453 -8.39 13.31 -19.18
CA THR A 453 -7.20 13.59 -19.97
C THR A 453 -6.97 15.08 -20.03
N VAL A 454 -5.75 15.50 -19.68
CA VAL A 454 -5.28 16.88 -19.81
C VAL A 454 -4.09 16.88 -20.78
N THR A 455 -4.18 17.63 -21.87
CA THR A 455 -3.11 17.73 -22.88
C THR A 455 -2.68 19.20 -23.02
N LEU A 456 -1.36 19.42 -23.01
CA LEU A 456 -0.73 20.68 -23.40
C LEU A 456 0.09 20.46 -24.67
N ASP A 457 -0.21 21.21 -25.73
CA ASP A 457 0.50 21.09 -27.00
C ASP A 457 1.89 21.79 -26.97
N ALA A 458 2.54 21.87 -28.13
CA ALA A 458 3.86 22.50 -28.27
C ALA A 458 3.85 24.01 -28.03
N GLN A 459 2.68 24.65 -28.06
CA GLN A 459 2.48 26.07 -27.80
C GLN A 459 1.95 26.33 -26.38
N GLY A 460 1.66 25.28 -25.61
CA GLY A 460 1.01 25.40 -24.30
C GLY A 460 -0.49 25.68 -24.42
N ASN A 461 -1.14 25.39 -25.56
CA ASN A 461 -2.59 25.36 -25.59
C ASN A 461 -3.08 24.11 -24.87
N LEU A 462 -4.19 24.26 -24.15
CA LEU A 462 -4.75 23.24 -23.28
C LEU A 462 -5.97 22.58 -23.94
N THR A 463 -6.04 21.27 -23.85
CA THR A 463 -7.26 20.47 -24.07
C THR A 463 -7.53 19.63 -22.84
N VAL A 464 -8.78 19.61 -22.39
CA VAL A 464 -9.25 18.75 -21.29
C VAL A 464 -10.48 17.99 -21.73
N ASP A 465 -10.50 16.69 -21.51
CA ASP A 465 -11.66 15.83 -21.78
C ASP A 465 -11.77 14.66 -20.80
N ASN A 466 -12.91 13.97 -20.84
CA ASN A 466 -13.14 12.70 -20.15
C ASN A 466 -13.62 11.61 -21.14
N ASP A 467 -13.06 11.60 -22.34
CA ASP A 467 -13.46 10.68 -23.43
C ASP A 467 -13.09 9.21 -23.14
N GLN A 468 -12.07 8.99 -22.30
CA GLN A 468 -11.58 7.66 -21.99
C GLN A 468 -12.14 7.10 -20.68
N CYS A 469 -12.15 5.76 -20.60
CA CYS A 469 -12.47 5.02 -19.38
C CYS A 469 -11.56 3.79 -19.21
N GLU A 470 -11.38 3.34 -17.97
CA GLU A 470 -10.66 2.09 -17.66
C GLU A 470 -11.35 0.89 -18.31
N GLY A 471 -12.68 0.92 -18.41
CA GLY A 471 -13.51 -0.11 -19.00
C GLY A 471 -13.68 -1.33 -18.11
N ILE A 472 -13.55 -1.16 -16.79
CA ILE A 472 -13.78 -2.22 -15.79
C ILE A 472 -15.23 -2.11 -15.29
N ASP A 473 -15.96 -3.22 -15.33
CA ASP A 473 -17.33 -3.29 -14.83
C ASP A 473 -17.34 -3.38 -13.29
N THR A 474 -17.39 -2.21 -12.63
CA THR A 474 -17.46 -2.08 -11.16
C THR A 474 -18.52 -2.98 -10.54
N THR A 475 -19.66 -3.15 -11.21
CA THR A 475 -20.81 -3.91 -10.66
C THR A 475 -20.58 -5.41 -10.61
N LYS A 476 -19.55 -5.90 -11.31
CA LYS A 476 -19.17 -7.32 -11.38
C LYS A 476 -17.85 -7.63 -10.66
N LEU A 477 -17.21 -6.64 -10.06
CA LEU A 477 -16.01 -6.88 -9.25
C LEU A 477 -16.39 -7.70 -8.00
N PRO A 478 -15.66 -8.78 -7.68
CA PRO A 478 -15.93 -9.55 -6.48
C PRO A 478 -15.69 -8.70 -5.22
N ALA A 479 -16.59 -8.81 -4.24
CA ALA A 479 -16.42 -8.14 -2.95
C ALA A 479 -15.24 -8.71 -2.14
N THR A 480 -14.94 -10.01 -2.32
CA THR A 480 -13.80 -10.67 -1.67
C THR A 480 -12.50 -10.41 -2.43
N VAL A 481 -11.41 -10.27 -1.69
CA VAL A 481 -10.05 -10.09 -2.22
C VAL A 481 -9.65 -11.30 -3.09
N PRO A 482 -8.94 -11.12 -4.23
CA PRO A 482 -8.36 -12.24 -4.97
C PRO A 482 -7.40 -13.05 -4.09
N LEU A 483 -7.46 -14.38 -4.14
CA LEU A 483 -6.60 -15.27 -3.36
C LEU A 483 -5.47 -15.85 -4.23
N PHE A 484 -4.25 -15.86 -3.70
CA PHE A 484 -3.01 -16.29 -4.36
C PHE A 484 -2.25 -17.32 -3.54
#